data_AF-A0A533WW11-F1
#
_entry.id   AF-A0A533WW11-F1
#
_cell.length_a   1.000
_cell.length_b   1.000
_cell.length_c   1.000
_cell.angle_alpha   90.00
_cell.angle_beta   90.00
_cell.angle_gamma   90.00
#
_symmetry.space_group_name_H-M   'P 1'
#
loop_
_entity.id
_entity.type
_entity.pdbx_description
1 polymer ?
#
loop_
_entity_poly.entity_id
_entity_poly.type
_entity_poly.pdbx_seq_one_letter_code
_entity_poly.pdbx_strand_id
1 'polypeptide(L)'
;MSGLGSQYWGEVIEVLRAVIPVYDRVNRVISLGKDEEYRLRGIRGRVMSGNVVLDAGSGYGNMSRVALAEAGDDAKIVMYDPIAEMLANVKN
;
A
#
# COMPACT_ATOMS: atom_id res chain seq x y z
N MET A 1 -20.36 -16.84 -0.04
CA MET A 1 -18.90 -16.62 0.13
C MET A 1 -18.67 -16.21 1.57
N SER A 2 -18.19 -17.10 2.44
CA SER A 2 -17.83 -16.68 3.79
C SER A 2 -16.41 -16.14 3.77
N GLY A 3 -16.28 -14.81 3.72
CA GLY A 3 -15.07 -14.16 4.22
C GLY A 3 -14.93 -14.37 5.73
N LEU A 4 -14.15 -13.53 6.39
CA LEU A 4 -13.93 -13.63 7.84
C LEU A 4 -15.20 -13.42 8.70
N GLY A 5 -16.32 -12.99 8.11
CA GLY A 5 -17.54 -12.64 8.83
C GLY A 5 -17.44 -11.25 9.47
N SER A 6 -18.58 -10.64 9.79
CA SER A 6 -18.63 -9.26 10.28
C SER A 6 -17.91 -9.06 11.61
N GLN A 7 -17.95 -10.05 12.51
CA GLN A 7 -17.31 -9.97 13.82
C GLN A 7 -15.78 -10.00 13.71
N TYR A 8 -15.21 -11.00 13.04
CA TYR A 8 -13.75 -11.15 12.93
C TYR A 8 -13.12 -10.07 12.03
N TRP A 9 -13.86 -9.58 11.03
CA TRP A 9 -13.39 -8.46 10.22
C TRP A 9 -13.17 -7.19 11.04
N GLY A 10 -14.04 -6.91 12.02
CA GLY A 10 -13.87 -5.79 12.93
C GLY A 10 -12.55 -5.88 13.71
N GLU A 11 -12.23 -7.06 14.26
CA GLU A 11 -10.98 -7.30 14.98
C GLU A 11 -9.75 -7.10 14.09
N VAL A 12 -9.79 -7.58 12.84
CA VAL A 12 -8.70 -7.37 11.87
C VAL A 12 -8.48 -5.89 11.61
N ILE A 13 -9.54 -5.12 11.39
CA ILE A 13 -9.44 -3.67 11.16
C ILE A 13 -8.84 -2.95 12.38
N GLU A 14 -9.25 -3.30 13.60
CA GLU A 14 -8.70 -2.70 14.82
C GLU A 14 -7.21 -3.02 15.01
N VAL A 15 -6.78 -4.25 14.72
CA VAL A 15 -5.35 -4.62 14.75
C VAL A 15 -4.56 -3.81 13.72
N LEU A 16 -5.08 -3.69 12.49
CA LEU A 16 -4.43 -2.90 11.45
C LEU A 16 -4.32 -1.42 11.86
N ARG A 17 -5.38 -0.84 12.45
CA ARG A 17 -5.38 0.52 13.00
C ARG A 17 -4.32 0.72 14.08
N ALA A 18 -4.15 -0.23 14.98
CA ALA A 18 -3.15 -0.15 16.04
C ALA A 18 -1.71 -0.10 15.51
N VAL A 19 -1.45 -0.66 14.33
CA VAL A 19 -0.13 -0.65 13.69
C VAL A 19 0.16 0.64 12.93
N ILE A 20 -0.87 1.39 12.50
CA ILE A 20 -0.73 2.64 11.71
C ILE A 20 0.37 3.57 12.24
N PRO A 21 0.43 3.94 13.54
CA PRO A 21 1.42 4.89 14.03
C PRO A 21 2.89 4.44 13.88
N VAL A 22 3.11 3.13 13.71
CA VAL A 22 4.44 2.51 13.60
C VAL A 22 4.60 1.69 12.32
N TYR A 23 3.73 1.88 11.34
CA TYR A 23 3.63 1.06 10.13
C TYR A 23 4.96 0.93 9.38
N ASP A 24 5.61 2.04 9.06
CA ASP A 24 6.89 2.02 8.32
C ASP A 24 8.00 1.33 9.13
N ARG A 25 8.01 1.53 10.46
CA ARG A 25 8.97 0.85 11.35
C ARG A 25 8.75 -0.66 11.37
N VAL A 26 7.50 -1.10 11.46
CA VAL A 26 7.16 -2.52 11.41
C VAL A 26 7.59 -3.12 10.08
N ASN A 27 7.26 -2.49 8.95
CA ASN A 27 7.68 -2.93 7.62
C ASN A 27 9.19 -3.03 7.48
N ARG A 28 9.93 -2.04 8.01
CA ARG A 28 11.40 -2.07 8.01
C ARG A 28 11.95 -3.25 8.80
N VAL A 29 11.38 -3.55 9.97
CA VAL A 29 11.84 -4.65 10.84
C VAL A 29 11.54 -6.01 10.20
N ILE A 30 10.30 -6.25 9.78
CA ILE A 30 9.89 -7.57 9.24
C ILE A 30 10.58 -7.90 7.91
N SER A 31 11.00 -6.88 7.16
CA SER A 31 11.75 -7.03 5.92
C SER A 31 13.26 -7.12 6.12
N LEU A 32 13.75 -7.09 7.36
CA LEU A 32 15.19 -6.99 7.67
C LEU A 32 15.86 -5.78 6.98
N GLY A 33 15.13 -4.68 6.88
CA GLY A 33 15.60 -3.45 6.26
C GLY A 33 15.51 -3.39 4.74
N LYS A 34 14.79 -4.33 4.10
CA LYS A 34 14.70 -4.44 2.63
C LYS A 34 13.35 -4.05 2.06
N ASP A 35 12.51 -3.38 2.84
CA ASP A 35 11.14 -3.02 2.46
C ASP A 35 11.09 -2.19 1.16
N GLU A 36 12.00 -1.22 0.99
CA GLU A 36 12.11 -0.42 -0.25
C GLU A 36 12.57 -1.24 -1.44
N GLU A 37 13.59 -2.10 -1.26
CA GLU A 37 14.11 -2.99 -2.31
C GLU A 37 13.01 -3.93 -2.82
N TYR A 38 12.22 -4.49 -1.90
CA TYR A 38 11.11 -5.37 -2.24
C TYR A 38 9.99 -4.65 -2.99
N ARG A 39 9.67 -3.40 -2.61
CA ARG A 39 8.71 -2.57 -3.37
C ARG A 39 9.20 -2.34 -4.80
N LEU A 40 10.45 -1.88 -4.95
CA LEU A 40 11.03 -1.63 -6.28
C LEU A 40 11.05 -2.91 -7.12
N ARG A 41 11.52 -4.03 -6.55
CA ARG A 41 11.55 -5.32 -7.26
C ARG A 41 10.15 -5.79 -7.69
N GLY A 42 9.11 -5.47 -6.90
CA GLY A 42 7.72 -5.77 -7.21
C GLY A 42 7.16 -4.99 -8.39
N ILE A 43 7.65 -3.78 -8.65
CA ILE A 43 7.12 -2.84 -9.66
C ILE A 43 7.96 -2.78 -10.92
N ARG A 44 9.29 -2.85 -10.78
CA ARG A 44 10.25 -2.63 -11.87
C ARG A 44 9.90 -3.45 -13.11
N GLY A 45 9.76 -2.76 -14.24
CA GLY A 45 9.43 -3.34 -15.55
C GLY A 45 8.01 -3.89 -15.69
N ARG A 46 7.10 -3.61 -14.74
CA ARG A 46 5.71 -4.09 -14.76
C ARG A 46 4.67 -2.97 -14.88
N VAL A 47 5.05 -1.75 -14.51
CA VAL A 47 4.20 -0.57 -14.69
C VAL A 47 4.89 0.35 -15.70
N MET A 48 4.12 0.77 -16.71
CA MET A 48 4.62 1.57 -17.83
C MET A 48 3.79 2.84 -17.99
N SER A 49 4.33 3.82 -18.69
CA SER A 49 3.63 5.05 -19.06
C SER A 49 2.27 4.75 -19.72
N GLY A 50 1.26 5.55 -19.40
CA GLY A 50 -0.12 5.40 -19.88
C GLY A 50 -0.94 4.29 -19.20
N ASN A 51 -0.35 3.52 -18.27
CA ASN A 51 -1.10 2.52 -17.52
C ASN A 51 -2.08 3.16 -16.53
N VAL A 52 -3.20 2.48 -16.30
CA VAL A 52 -4.12 2.75 -15.18
C VAL A 52 -3.97 1.60 -14.17
N VAL A 53 -3.44 1.91 -12.99
CA VAL A 53 -3.08 0.93 -11.95
C VAL A 53 -4.01 1.07 -10.76
N LEU A 54 -4.45 -0.07 -10.20
CA LEU A 54 -5.12 -0.12 -8.91
C LEU A 54 -4.12 -0.57 -7.83
N ASP A 55 -3.88 0.26 -6.83
CA ASP A 55 -3.12 -0.09 -5.62
C ASP A 55 -4.12 -0.46 -4.52
N ALA A 56 -4.39 -1.76 -4.35
CA ALA A 56 -5.35 -2.28 -3.39
C ALA A 56 -4.68 -2.61 -2.05
N GLY A 57 -5.20 -2.03 -0.96
CA GLY A 57 -4.49 -2.00 0.33
C GLY A 57 -3.30 -1.05 0.29
N SER A 58 -3.48 0.10 -0.36
CA SER A 58 -2.40 1.03 -0.71
C SER A 58 -1.67 1.60 0.51
N GLY A 59 -2.30 1.57 1.69
CA GLY A 59 -1.80 2.26 2.87
C GLY A 59 -1.55 3.74 2.57
N TYR A 60 -0.37 4.23 2.95
CA TYR A 60 0.08 5.60 2.64
C TYR A 60 0.53 5.83 1.19
N GLY A 61 0.35 4.87 0.29
CA GLY A 61 0.76 4.98 -1.12
C GLY A 61 2.26 4.75 -1.35
N ASN A 62 2.93 4.00 -0.47
CA ASN A 62 4.37 3.70 -0.65
C ASN A 62 4.64 2.94 -1.95
N MET A 63 3.75 2.00 -2.33
CA MET A 63 3.87 1.28 -3.59
C MET A 63 3.48 2.17 -4.78
N SER A 64 2.37 2.91 -4.66
CA SER A 64 1.95 3.92 -5.63
C SER A 64 3.07 4.89 -6.03
N ARG A 65 3.83 5.42 -5.07
CA ARG A 65 4.97 6.31 -5.35
C ARG A 65 6.06 5.64 -6.16
N VAL A 66 6.39 4.39 -5.86
CA VAL A 66 7.37 3.60 -6.64
C VAL A 66 6.85 3.31 -8.04
N ALA A 67 5.56 3.00 -8.18
CA ALA A 67 4.92 2.78 -9.47
C ALA A 67 4.92 4.03 -10.36
N LEU A 68 4.60 5.21 -9.81
CA LEU A 68 4.69 6.47 -10.56
C LEU A 68 6.13 6.77 -11.00
N ALA A 69 7.11 6.57 -10.11
CA ALA A 69 8.52 6.81 -10.42
C ALA A 69 9.04 5.89 -11.53
N GLU A 70 8.60 4.64 -11.59
CA GLU A 70 9.00 3.69 -12.64
C GLU A 70 8.25 3.89 -13.96
N ALA A 71 6.99 4.31 -13.90
CA ALA A 71 6.12 4.40 -15.08
C ALA A 71 6.26 5.72 -15.87
N GLY A 72 6.71 6.80 -15.21
CA GLY A 72 6.78 8.14 -15.80
C GLY A 72 5.44 8.89 -15.75
N ASP A 73 5.42 10.09 -16.36
CA ASP A 73 4.43 11.14 -16.07
C ASP A 73 2.97 10.82 -16.49
N ASP A 74 2.76 9.83 -17.36
CA ASP A 74 1.44 9.58 -17.97
C ASP A 74 0.69 8.39 -17.34
N ALA A 75 1.26 7.76 -16.31
CA ALA A 75 0.59 6.69 -15.57
C ALA A 75 -0.40 7.26 -14.54
N LYS A 76 -1.54 6.57 -14.36
CA LYS A 76 -2.56 6.92 -13.38
C LYS A 76 -2.69 5.82 -12.35
N ILE A 77 -2.74 6.20 -11.07
CA ILE A 77 -2.92 5.25 -9.97
C ILE A 77 -4.21 5.58 -9.22
N VAL A 78 -5.03 4.55 -9.02
CA VAL A 78 -6.19 4.56 -8.14
C VAL A 78 -5.78 3.85 -6.85
N MET A 79 -5.76 4.59 -5.75
CA MET A 79 -5.51 4.05 -4.42
C MET A 79 -6.82 3.59 -3.77
N TYR A 80 -6.83 2.40 -3.20
CA TYR A 80 -7.98 1.87 -2.48
C TYR A 80 -7.52 1.19 -1.19
N ASP A 81 -8.07 1.64 -0.06
CA ASP A 81 -7.76 1.07 1.24
C ASP A 81 -9.05 0.98 2.10
N PRO A 82 -9.30 -0.13 2.81
CA PRO A 82 -10.45 -0.25 3.69
C PRO A 82 -10.35 0.64 4.95
N ILE A 83 -9.17 1.16 5.28
CA ILE A 83 -8.94 2.02 6.43
C ILE A 83 -8.76 3.47 5.93
N ALA A 84 -9.82 4.27 6.08
CA ALA A 84 -9.86 5.64 5.55
C ALA A 84 -8.70 6.52 6.07
N GLU A 85 -8.25 6.27 7.30
CA GLU A 85 -7.12 6.96 7.94
C GLU A 85 -5.80 6.77 7.17
N MET A 86 -5.63 5.66 6.44
CA MET A 86 -4.45 5.43 5.60
C MET A 86 -4.43 6.36 4.38
N LEU A 87 -5.60 6.58 3.77
CA LEU A 87 -5.75 7.47 2.61
C LEU A 87 -5.71 8.95 3.00
N ALA A 88 -6.25 9.31 4.16
CA ALA A 88 -6.23 10.69 4.64
C ALA A 88 -4.81 11.21 4.95
N ASN A 89 -3.88 10.29 5.27
CA ASN A 89 -2.50 10.61 5.62
C ASN A 89 -1.51 10.35 4.49
N VAL A 90 -1.99 10.28 3.24
CA VAL A 90 -1.10 10.20 2.08
C VAL A 90 -0.24 11.47 2.06
N LYS A 91 1.06 11.29 2.28
CA LYS A 91 2.03 12.38 2.19
C LYS A 91 2.29 12.66 0.72
N ASN A 92 1.97 13.88 0.29
CA ASN A 92 2.36 14.44 -1.00
C ASN A 92 3.88 14.53 -1.11
#